data_AF-A0A941D7L8-F1
#
_entry.id   AF-A0A941D7L8-F1
#
_cell.length_a   1.000
_cell.length_b   1.000
_cell.length_c   1.000
_cell.angle_alpha   90.00
_cell.angle_beta   90.00
_cell.angle_gamma   90.00
#
_symmetry.space_group_name_H-M   'P 1'
#
loop_
_entity.id
_entity.type
_entity.pdbx_description
1 polymer ?
#
loop_
_entity_poly.entity_id
_entity_poly.type
_entity_poly.pdbx_seq_one_letter_code
_entity_poly.pdbx_strand_id
1 'polypeptide(L)'
;MRTIEMDGAAYASIKAFCEDLKTEIRALPGHGASIEAFVDSMIWANGMSELAPPYMIRVRGLHGGPLAEFVKDLSNALGQARMEVRNRRAEDVEVILSLRR
;
A
#
# COMPACT_ATOMS: atom_id res chain seq x y z
N MET A 1 -11.47 -6.78 -8.74
CA MET A 1 -10.55 -5.94 -7.96
C MET A 1 -11.29 -5.36 -6.75
N ARG A 2 -10.86 -5.67 -5.52
CA ARG A 2 -11.43 -5.09 -4.28
C ARG A 2 -10.97 -3.63 -4.13
N THR A 3 -11.79 -2.75 -3.57
CA THR A 3 -11.36 -1.39 -3.19
C THR A 3 -11.34 -1.28 -1.67
N ILE A 4 -10.22 -0.79 -1.13
CA ILE A 4 -10.01 -0.39 0.26
C ILE A 4 -10.08 1.13 0.29
N GLU A 5 -10.96 1.69 1.11
CA GLU A 5 -11.11 3.14 1.26
C GLU A 5 -10.52 3.55 2.60
N MET A 6 -9.57 4.49 2.57
CA MET A 6 -8.92 5.02 3.76
C MET A 6 -9.10 6.54 3.79
N ASP A 7 -9.54 7.08 4.93
CA ASP A 7 -9.65 8.52 5.13
C ASP A 7 -8.37 9.08 5.79
N GLY A 8 -7.51 9.66 4.96
CA GLY A 8 -6.26 10.30 5.35
C GLY A 8 -6.43 11.34 6.46
N ALA A 9 -7.56 12.04 6.51
CA ALA A 9 -7.84 13.06 7.52
C ALA A 9 -8.08 12.47 8.92
N ALA A 10 -8.41 11.17 9.00
CA ALA A 10 -8.67 10.48 10.26
C ALA A 10 -7.38 10.05 11.00
N TYR A 11 -6.22 10.06 10.33
CA TYR A 11 -4.97 9.58 10.93
C TYR A 11 -4.15 10.71 11.54
N ALA A 12 -3.91 10.63 12.85
CA ALA A 12 -3.06 11.58 13.56
C ALA A 12 -1.55 11.44 13.25
N SER A 13 -1.12 10.35 12.60
CA SER A 13 0.28 10.11 12.26
C SER A 13 0.44 9.06 11.16
N ILE A 14 1.63 9.02 10.54
CA ILE A 14 2.04 7.94 9.62
C ILE A 14 1.92 6.57 10.29
N LYS A 15 2.31 6.45 11.57
CA LYS A 15 2.19 5.20 12.31
C LYS A 15 0.74 4.70 12.38
N ALA A 16 -0.21 5.58 12.69
CA ALA A 16 -1.63 5.22 12.76
C ALA A 16 -2.16 4.76 11.39
N PHE A 17 -1.78 5.46 10.32
CA PHE A 17 -2.09 5.05 8.95
C PHE A 17 -1.52 3.66 8.62
N CYS A 18 -0.24 3.40 8.96
CA CYS A 18 0.41 2.12 8.67
C CYS A 18 -0.24 0.94 9.41
N GLU A 19 -0.65 1.13 10.67
CA GLU A 19 -1.33 0.06 11.43
C GLU A 19 -2.71 -0.27 10.84
N ASP A 20 -3.44 0.73 10.37
CA ASP A 20 -4.72 0.51 9.69
C ASP A 20 -4.52 -0.11 8.30
N LEU A 21 -3.51 0.34 7.54
CA LEU A 21 -3.15 -0.27 6.26
C LEU A 21 -2.79 -1.74 6.42
N LYS A 22 -2.00 -2.10 7.44
CA LYS A 22 -1.69 -3.51 7.78
C LYS A 22 -2.96 -4.32 8.03
N THR A 23 -3.92 -3.75 8.75
CA THR A 23 -5.21 -4.39 9.03
C THR A 23 -5.98 -4.63 7.74
N GLU A 24 -6.10 -3.63 6.87
CA GLU A 24 -6.83 -3.72 5.60
C GLU A 24 -6.22 -4.73 4.62
N ILE A 25 -4.88 -4.78 4.54
CA ILE A 25 -4.18 -5.78 3.74
C ILE A 25 -4.04 -7.12 4.45
N ARG A 26 -4.58 -7.29 5.66
CA ARG A 26 -4.45 -8.53 6.45
C ARG A 26 -2.99 -8.97 6.59
N ALA A 27 -2.13 -8.04 6.98
CA ALA A 27 -0.72 -8.29 7.21
C ALA A 27 -0.52 -9.32 8.33
N LEU A 28 0.44 -10.22 8.17
CA LEU A 28 0.76 -11.24 9.19
C LEU A 28 1.50 -10.62 10.40
N PRO A 29 1.46 -11.28 11.58
CA PRO A 29 2.24 -10.85 12.74
C PRO A 29 3.73 -10.67 12.42
N GLY A 30 4.31 -9.57 12.87
CA GLY A 30 5.72 -9.22 12.59
C GLY A 30 5.94 -8.39 11.32
N HIS A 31 4.88 -8.06 10.57
CA HIS A 31 4.96 -7.16 9.42
C HIS A 31 5.45 -5.75 9.82
N GLY A 32 6.48 -5.26 9.10
CA GLY A 32 7.11 -3.96 9.33
C GLY A 32 6.29 -2.77 8.82
N ALA A 33 6.57 -1.55 9.26
CA ALA A 33 5.81 -0.35 8.86
C ALA A 33 6.54 0.54 7.83
N SER A 34 7.56 0.02 7.14
CA SER A 34 8.30 0.75 6.11
C SER A 34 7.66 0.57 4.72
N ILE A 35 8.02 1.45 3.78
CA ILE A 35 7.55 1.35 2.38
C ILE A 35 7.98 0.00 1.77
N GLU A 36 9.20 -0.43 2.04
CA GLU A 36 9.76 -1.70 1.55
C GLU A 36 8.97 -2.89 2.09
N ALA A 37 8.61 -2.88 3.38
CA ALA A 37 7.81 -3.93 3.98
C ALA A 37 6.41 -4.04 3.33
N PHE A 38 5.77 -2.90 3.03
CA PHE A 38 4.52 -2.89 2.29
C PHE A 38 4.69 -3.41 0.87
N VAL A 39 5.67 -2.92 0.12
CA VAL A 39 5.95 -3.39 -1.26
C VAL A 39 6.21 -4.90 -1.30
N ASP A 40 7.01 -5.43 -0.37
CA ASP A 40 7.32 -6.85 -0.29
C ASP A 40 6.07 -7.70 -0.08
N SER A 41 5.22 -7.28 0.86
CA SER A 41 3.96 -7.99 1.15
C SER A 41 2.90 -7.87 0.06
N MET A 42 2.83 -6.74 -0.64
CA MET A 42 1.74 -6.43 -1.56
C MET A 42 2.04 -6.82 -3.01
N ILE A 43 3.31 -6.74 -3.42
CA ILE A 43 3.73 -6.96 -4.82
C ILE A 43 4.51 -8.25 -4.98
N TRP A 44 5.51 -8.48 -4.12
CA TRP A 44 6.37 -9.66 -4.25
C TRP A 44 5.75 -10.92 -3.65
N ALA A 45 4.63 -10.75 -2.92
CA ALA A 45 3.83 -11.83 -2.34
C ALA A 45 4.66 -12.76 -1.45
N ASN A 46 5.62 -12.22 -0.68
CA ASN A 46 6.48 -12.96 0.24
C ASN A 46 5.75 -13.50 1.50
N GLY A 47 4.45 -13.77 1.39
CA GLY A 47 3.66 -14.41 2.43
C GLY A 47 3.37 -13.53 3.65
N MET A 48 3.65 -12.22 3.61
CA MET A 48 3.45 -11.32 4.76
C MET A 48 2.06 -10.63 4.78
N SER A 49 1.16 -11.01 3.89
CA SER A 49 -0.23 -10.53 3.80
C SER A 49 -1.14 -11.65 3.29
N GLU A 50 -2.32 -11.78 3.88
CA GLU A 50 -3.34 -12.74 3.43
C GLU A 50 -4.27 -12.16 2.34
N LEU A 51 -4.14 -10.86 2.03
CA LEU A 51 -4.93 -10.23 0.98
C LEU A 51 -4.26 -10.45 -0.37
N ALA A 52 -4.80 -11.40 -1.14
CA ALA A 52 -4.36 -11.63 -2.51
C ALA A 52 -4.78 -10.47 -3.44
N PRO A 53 -3.89 -10.00 -4.34
CA PRO A 53 -4.25 -9.19 -5.50
C PRO A 53 -5.33 -9.89 -6.37
N PRO A 54 -6.20 -9.15 -7.08
CA PRO A 54 -6.13 -7.72 -7.36
C PRO A 54 -6.93 -6.83 -6.39
N TYR A 55 -6.33 -5.72 -5.95
CA TYR A 55 -7.02 -4.71 -5.14
C TYR A 55 -6.47 -3.29 -5.33
N MET A 56 -7.29 -2.30 -5.00
CA MET A 56 -6.97 -0.89 -5.01
C MET A 56 -7.13 -0.31 -3.61
N ILE A 57 -6.17 0.50 -3.18
CA ILE A 57 -6.27 1.36 -2.01
C ILE A 57 -6.56 2.77 -2.50
N ARG A 58 -7.62 3.38 -1.98
CA ARG A 58 -8.00 4.76 -2.25
C ARG A 58 -7.90 5.56 -0.98
N VAL A 59 -6.92 6.47 -0.94
CA VAL A 59 -6.72 7.37 0.19
C VAL A 59 -7.33 8.73 -0.16
N ARG A 60 -8.27 9.18 0.67
CA ARG A 60 -8.95 10.49 0.55
C ARG A 60 -8.51 11.42 1.68
N GLY A 61 -8.91 12.69 1.65
CA GLY A 61 -8.74 13.60 2.80
C GLY A 61 -7.28 13.94 3.14
N LEU A 62 -6.33 13.71 2.23
CA LEU A 62 -4.94 14.07 2.45
C LEU A 62 -4.75 15.58 2.24
N HIS A 63 -4.39 16.30 3.30
CA HIS A 63 -4.18 17.75 3.29
C HIS A 63 -2.70 18.15 3.30
N GLY A 64 -1.87 17.47 2.51
CA GLY A 64 -0.42 17.69 2.48
C GLY A 64 0.31 17.18 3.73
N GLY A 65 1.57 17.58 3.88
CA GLY A 65 2.41 17.20 5.03
C GLY A 65 2.93 15.76 5.00
N PRO A 66 3.55 15.30 6.11
CA PRO A 66 4.33 14.06 6.12
C PRO A 66 3.53 12.80 5.74
N LEU A 67 2.24 12.73 6.12
CA LEU A 67 1.39 11.61 5.75
C LEU A 67 1.10 11.59 4.24
N ALA A 68 0.81 12.75 3.65
CA ALA A 68 0.57 12.83 2.20
C ALA A 68 1.83 12.50 1.40
N GLU A 69 3.00 12.93 1.87
CA GLU A 69 4.30 12.57 1.29
C GLU A 69 4.55 11.07 1.39
N PHE A 70 4.37 10.48 2.57
CA PHE A 70 4.50 9.04 2.77
C PHE A 70 3.58 8.22 1.85
N VAL A 71 2.30 8.58 1.75
CA VAL A 71 1.34 7.87 0.90
C VAL A 71 1.70 8.02 -0.59
N LYS A 72 2.20 9.18 -1.00
CA LYS A 72 2.69 9.41 -2.36
C LYS A 72 3.92 8.54 -2.66
N ASP A 73 4.88 8.47 -1.73
CA ASP A 73 6.09 7.67 -1.91
C ASP A 73 5.77 6.18 -1.96
N LEU A 74 4.85 5.70 -1.10
CA LEU A 74 4.34 4.34 -1.15
C LEU A 74 3.63 4.03 -2.48
N SER A 75 2.77 4.95 -2.98
CA SER A 75 2.12 4.79 -4.29
C SER A 75 3.12 4.64 -5.43
N ASN A 76 4.15 5.50 -5.45
CA ASN A 76 5.22 5.43 -6.44
C ASN A 76 6.00 4.11 -6.33
N ALA A 77 6.37 3.70 -5.13
CA ALA A 77 7.11 2.46 -4.89
C ALA A 77 6.34 1.22 -5.35
N LEU A 78 5.03 1.15 -5.07
CA LEU A 78 4.16 0.09 -5.57
C LEU A 78 4.11 0.08 -7.10
N GLY A 79 3.98 1.25 -7.73
CA GLY A 79 3.99 1.39 -9.18
C GLY A 79 5.28 0.87 -9.81
N GLN A 80 6.44 1.24 -9.25
CA GLN A 80 7.75 0.79 -9.71
C GLN A 80 7.93 -0.73 -9.53
N ALA A 81 7.60 -1.26 -8.36
CA ALA A 81 7.72 -2.68 -8.08
C ALA A 81 6.83 -3.53 -9.00
N ARG A 82 5.62 -3.06 -9.32
CA ARG A 82 4.75 -3.72 -10.31
C ARG A 82 5.38 -3.78 -11.69
N MET A 83 5.94 -2.66 -12.16
CA MET A 83 6.65 -2.62 -13.44
C MET A 83 7.84 -3.59 -13.43
N GLU A 84 8.57 -3.67 -12.32
CA GLU A 84 9.68 -4.59 -12.17
C GLU A 84 9.24 -6.05 -12.24
N VAL A 85 8.22 -6.45 -11.46
CA VAL A 85 7.66 -7.81 -11.52
C VAL A 85 7.20 -8.16 -12.93
N ARG A 86 6.48 -7.24 -13.59
CA ARG A 86 6.03 -7.44 -14.97
C ARG A 86 7.18 -7.67 -15.94
N ASN A 87 8.26 -6.89 -15.81
CA ASN A 87 9.43 -7.02 -16.69
C ASN A 87 10.25 -8.28 -16.40
N ARG A 88 10.33 -8.71 -15.13
CA ARG A 88 11.19 -9.83 -14.71
C ARG A 88 10.49 -11.19 -14.75
N ARG A 89 9.19 -11.24 -14.43
CA ARG A 89 8.41 -12.47 -14.25
C ARG A 89 7.29 -12.65 -15.28
N ALA A 90 7.04 -11.64 -16.13
CA ALA A 90 5.88 -11.59 -17.03
C ALA A 90 4.52 -11.70 -16.31
N GLU A 91 4.48 -11.39 -15.01
CA GLU A 91 3.29 -11.36 -14.16
C GLU A 91 2.83 -9.92 -13.94
N ASP A 92 1.52 -9.65 -13.97
CA ASP A 92 0.98 -8.34 -13.61
C ASP A 92 0.23 -8.43 -12.27
N VAL A 93 0.94 -8.10 -11.19
CA VAL A 93 0.37 -8.04 -9.85
C VAL A 93 -0.42 -6.74 -9.72
N GLU A 94 -1.74 -6.79 -9.88
CA GLU A 94 -2.58 -5.59 -9.89
C GLU A 94 -2.89 -5.07 -8.47
N VAL A 95 -1.98 -4.23 -7.97
CA VAL A 95 -2.15 -3.47 -6.72
C VAL A 95 -1.97 -1.98 -7.01
N ILE A 96 -2.96 -1.17 -6.67
CA ILE A 96 -2.94 0.26 -6.99
C ILE A 96 -3.19 1.07 -5.73
N LEU A 97 -2.33 2.02 -5.41
CA LEU A 97 -2.61 3.05 -4.41
C LEU A 97 -2.90 4.36 -5.12
N SER A 98 -4.11 4.89 -4.95
CA SER A 98 -4.55 6.15 -5.53
C SER A 98 -4.80 7.20 -4.45
N LEU A 99 -4.32 8.41 -4.70
CA LEU A 99 -4.57 9.58 -3.87
C LEU A 99 -5.72 10.37 -4.51
N ARG A 100 -6.78 10.62 -3.76
CA ARG A 100 -7.80 11.61 -4.16
C ARG A 100 -7.69 12.84 -3.28
N ARG A 101 -7.60 13.99 -3.95
CA ARG A 101 -7.79 15.30 -3.33
C ARG A 101 -9.24 15.49 -2.90
#